data_AF-A0AAX7T8W1-F1
#
_entry.id   AF-A0AAX7T8W1-F1
#
_cell.length_a   1.000
_cell.length_b   1.000
_cell.length_c   1.000
_cell.angle_alpha   90.00
_cell.angle_beta   90.00
_cell.angle_gamma   90.00
#
_symmetry.space_group_name_H-M   'P 1'
#
loop_
_entity.id
_entity.type
_entity.pdbx_description
1 polymer ?
#
loop_
_entity_poly.entity_id
_entity_poly.type
_entity_poly.pdbx_seq_one_letter_code
_entity_poly.pdbx_strand_id
1 'polypeptide(L)'
;SWKAPRYILNMPDTRHERVRKKFHILVDGDGIPAPIKSFREMKLPPAILKGLKKKGIIHPTPIQIQGIPTVLSGRDMIGIAFTGSGKTLVFTLPIIMFALEQEKRLPFFKREGPYGLIICPSRELARQTHGIIEYYCKLLEEEGAPQLRTALLQLKVL
;
A
#
# COMPACT_ATOMS: atom_id res chain seq x y z
N SER A 1 -3.25 14.25 -2.13
CA SER A 1 -4.34 13.28 -1.97
C SER A 1 -4.44 12.42 -3.22
N TRP A 2 -4.24 11.10 -3.08
CA TRP A 2 -4.38 10.15 -4.18
C TRP A 2 -5.83 10.06 -4.68
N LYS A 3 -6.00 9.84 -5.99
CA LYS A 3 -7.30 9.52 -6.62
C LYS A 3 -7.08 8.47 -7.71
N ALA A 4 -8.00 7.51 -7.81
CA ALA A 4 -8.00 6.54 -8.89
C ALA A 4 -8.07 7.22 -10.27
N PRO A 5 -7.64 6.54 -11.36
CA PRO A 5 -7.80 7.04 -12.72
C PRO A 5 -9.26 7.37 -13.06
N ARG A 6 -9.51 8.49 -13.76
CA ARG A 6 -10.87 8.97 -14.09
C ARG A 6 -11.69 7.93 -14.82
N TYR A 7 -11.11 7.18 -15.76
CA TYR A 7 -11.82 6.16 -16.50
C TYR A 7 -12.25 4.96 -15.64
N ILE A 8 -11.59 4.70 -14.49
CA ILE A 8 -12.00 3.67 -13.52
C ILE A 8 -13.17 4.19 -12.67
N LEU A 9 -13.08 5.46 -12.24
CA LEU A 9 -14.14 6.12 -11.46
C LEU A 9 -15.43 6.28 -12.25
N ASN A 10 -15.33 6.53 -13.56
CA ASN A 10 -16.48 6.70 -14.45
C ASN A 10 -17.05 5.37 -14.97
N MET A 11 -16.50 4.22 -14.57
CA MET A 11 -17.09 2.93 -14.95
C MET A 11 -18.39 2.71 -14.18
N PRO A 12 -19.38 2.05 -14.79
CA PRO A 12 -20.57 1.64 -14.05
C PRO A 12 -20.20 0.64 -12.96
N ASP A 13 -20.90 0.69 -11.82
CA ASP A 13 -20.67 -0.19 -10.67
C ASP A 13 -20.75 -1.67 -11.06
N THR A 14 -21.61 -2.02 -12.02
CA THR A 14 -21.72 -3.38 -12.57
C THR A 14 -20.38 -3.92 -13.10
N ARG A 15 -19.48 -3.05 -13.57
CA ARG A 15 -18.14 -3.43 -14.03
C ARG A 15 -17.20 -3.68 -12.84
N HIS A 16 -17.30 -2.90 -11.77
CA HIS A 16 -16.56 -3.15 -10.53
C HIS A 16 -17.02 -4.46 -9.89
N GLU A 17 -18.33 -4.72 -9.86
CA GLU A 17 -18.91 -5.99 -9.38
C GLU A 17 -18.44 -7.20 -10.19
N ARG A 18 -18.37 -7.07 -11.51
CA ARG A 18 -17.78 -8.13 -12.36
C ARG A 18 -16.33 -8.43 -12.00
N VAL A 19 -15.54 -7.41 -11.64
CA VAL A 19 -14.15 -7.62 -11.17
C VAL A 19 -14.16 -8.33 -9.82
N ARG A 20 -14.94 -7.86 -8.85
CA ARG A 20 -15.04 -8.49 -7.52
C ARG A 20 -15.47 -9.95 -7.62
N LYS A 21 -16.51 -10.24 -8.40
CA LYS A 21 -16.98 -11.60 -8.69
C LYS A 21 -15.90 -12.47 -9.34
N LYS A 22 -15.18 -11.94 -10.35
CA LYS A 22 -14.11 -12.67 -11.04
C LYS A 22 -12.96 -13.08 -10.11
N PHE A 23 -12.63 -12.24 -9.13
CA PHE A 23 -11.52 -12.47 -8.20
C PHE A 23 -11.97 -13.01 -6.83
N HIS A 24 -13.25 -13.39 -6.70
CA HIS A 24 -13.83 -13.86 -5.44
C HIS A 24 -13.62 -12.88 -4.27
N ILE A 25 -13.73 -11.59 -4.55
CA ILE A 25 -13.61 -10.52 -3.56
C ILE A 25 -15.00 -10.23 -3.03
N LEU A 26 -15.17 -10.38 -1.72
CA LEU A 26 -16.34 -9.91 -1.00
C LEU A 26 -16.03 -8.56 -0.36
N VAL A 27 -17.00 -7.65 -0.43
CA VAL A 27 -16.90 -6.30 0.12
C VAL A 27 -18.15 -6.00 0.91
N ASP A 28 -17.99 -5.24 1.98
CA ASP A 28 -19.06 -4.76 2.84
C ASP A 28 -18.70 -3.35 3.35
N GLY A 29 -19.72 -2.51 3.56
CA GLY A 29 -19.60 -1.11 3.96
C GLY A 29 -19.93 -0.09 2.87
N ASP A 30 -19.88 1.19 3.26
CA ASP A 30 -20.27 2.30 2.38
C ASP A 30 -19.11 2.82 1.54
N GLY A 31 -19.43 3.40 0.37
CA GLY A 31 -18.46 4.14 -0.45
C GLY A 31 -17.23 3.31 -0.83
N ILE A 32 -17.43 2.02 -1.14
CA ILE A 32 -16.35 1.07 -1.42
C ILE A 32 -15.56 1.51 -2.66
N PRO A 33 -14.25 1.79 -2.54
CA PRO A 33 -13.45 2.21 -3.69
C PRO A 33 -13.41 1.16 -4.80
N ALA A 34 -13.25 1.63 -6.04
CA ALA A 34 -13.21 0.76 -7.21
C ALA A 34 -12.02 -0.24 -7.13
N PRO A 35 -12.23 -1.53 -7.46
CA PRO A 35 -11.15 -2.50 -7.52
C PRO A 35 -10.22 -2.19 -8.71
N ILE A 36 -8.91 -2.21 -8.49
CA ILE A 36 -7.90 -1.90 -9.53
C ILE A 36 -7.06 -3.15 -9.82
N LYS A 37 -7.06 -3.60 -11.07
CA LYS A 37 -6.45 -4.89 -11.47
C LYS A 37 -4.96 -4.81 -11.80
N SER A 38 -4.36 -3.63 -11.80
CA SER A 38 -2.93 -3.48 -12.07
C SER A 38 -2.27 -2.46 -11.17
N PHE A 39 -1.03 -2.75 -10.75
CA PHE A 39 -0.24 -1.82 -9.95
C PHE A 39 0.02 -0.49 -10.66
N ARG A 40 0.15 -0.51 -11.99
CA ARG A 40 0.32 0.72 -12.79
C ARG A 40 -0.90 1.63 -12.67
N GLU A 41 -2.11 1.09 -12.75
CA GLU A 41 -3.35 1.87 -12.62
C GLU A 41 -3.57 2.39 -11.18
N MET A 42 -2.94 1.77 -10.18
CA MET A 42 -2.89 2.29 -8.80
C MET A 42 -1.98 3.52 -8.66
N LYS A 43 -1.35 3.99 -9.75
CA LYS A 43 -0.45 5.16 -9.78
C LYS A 43 0.73 5.04 -8.82
N LEU A 44 1.25 3.82 -8.65
CA LEU A 44 2.50 3.63 -7.91
C LEU A 44 3.69 4.22 -8.68
N PRO A 45 4.70 4.79 -8.00
CA PRO A 45 5.93 5.26 -8.64
C PRO A 45 6.62 4.18 -9.48
N PRO A 46 7.29 4.53 -10.60
CA PRO A 46 8.01 3.57 -11.45
C PRO A 46 9.01 2.70 -10.70
N ALA A 47 9.70 3.26 -9.69
CA ALA A 47 10.63 2.55 -8.81
C ALA A 47 9.96 1.36 -8.10
N ILE A 48 8.77 1.58 -7.53
CA ILE A 48 7.99 0.53 -6.86
C ILE A 48 7.55 -0.53 -7.86
N LEU A 49 7.09 -0.13 -9.06
CA LEU A 49 6.69 -1.07 -10.11
C LEU A 49 7.86 -1.96 -10.56
N LYS A 50 9.06 -1.39 -10.73
CA LYS A 50 10.29 -2.14 -11.01
C LYS A 50 10.60 -3.12 -9.88
N GLY A 51 10.50 -2.68 -8.62
CA GLY A 51 10.72 -3.53 -7.44
C GLY A 51 9.75 -4.71 -7.33
N LEU A 52 8.46 -4.47 -7.57
CA LEU A 52 7.44 -5.52 -7.62
C LEU A 52 7.78 -6.57 -8.69
N LYS A 53 8.15 -6.12 -9.90
CA LYS A 53 8.56 -7.01 -10.99
C LYS A 53 9.81 -7.82 -10.64
N LYS A 54 10.83 -7.20 -10.01
CA LYS A 54 12.05 -7.89 -9.54
C LYS A 54 11.74 -8.99 -8.51
N LYS A 55 10.71 -8.81 -7.68
CA LYS A 55 10.21 -9.82 -6.74
C LYS A 55 9.25 -10.84 -7.36
N GLY A 56 9.03 -10.82 -8.68
CA GLY A 56 8.10 -11.71 -9.38
C GLY A 56 6.61 -11.36 -9.19
N ILE A 57 6.30 -10.19 -8.61
CA ILE A 57 4.93 -9.75 -8.34
C ILE A 57 4.43 -8.93 -9.54
N ILE A 58 3.90 -9.62 -10.54
CA ILE A 58 3.48 -9.02 -11.82
C ILE A 58 2.05 -8.46 -11.73
N HIS A 59 1.15 -9.19 -11.08
CA HIS A 59 -0.26 -8.84 -10.93
C HIS A 59 -0.63 -8.78 -9.44
N PRO A 60 -1.51 -7.84 -9.05
CA PRO A 60 -1.99 -7.79 -7.67
C PRO A 60 -2.84 -9.02 -7.35
N THR A 61 -2.71 -9.52 -6.12
CA THR A 61 -3.56 -10.58 -5.58
C THR A 61 -4.98 -10.03 -5.30
N PRO A 62 -6.01 -10.89 -5.10
CA PRO A 62 -7.37 -10.42 -4.83
C PRO A 62 -7.47 -9.40 -3.68
N ILE A 63 -6.76 -9.64 -2.56
CA ILE A 63 -6.76 -8.70 -1.43
C ILE A 63 -6.07 -7.37 -1.77
N GLN A 64 -5.10 -7.37 -2.69
CA GLN A 64 -4.42 -6.16 -3.16
C GLN A 64 -5.25 -5.37 -4.17
N ILE A 65 -6.02 -6.06 -5.04
CA ILE A 65 -6.92 -5.45 -6.03
C ILE A 65 -7.92 -4.51 -5.38
N GLN A 66 -8.49 -4.90 -4.24
CA GLN A 66 -9.43 -4.09 -3.48
C GLN A 66 -8.74 -3.28 -2.38
N GLY A 67 -7.82 -3.89 -1.64
CA GLY A 67 -7.23 -3.29 -0.44
C GLY A 67 -6.35 -2.07 -0.73
N ILE A 68 -5.42 -2.17 -1.70
CA ILE A 68 -4.50 -1.06 -2.02
C ILE A 68 -5.26 0.21 -2.41
N PRO A 69 -6.19 0.20 -3.39
CA PRO A 69 -6.94 1.41 -3.72
C PRO A 69 -7.84 1.89 -2.58
N THR A 70 -8.28 0.99 -1.68
CA THR A 70 -9.07 1.38 -0.50
C THR A 70 -8.25 2.23 0.45
N VAL A 71 -7.07 1.75 0.86
CA VAL A 71 -6.16 2.50 1.75
C VAL A 71 -5.61 3.75 1.07
N LEU A 72 -5.26 3.70 -0.22
CA LEU A 72 -4.80 4.89 -0.96
C LEU A 72 -5.88 5.96 -1.08
N SER A 73 -7.16 5.59 -1.03
CA SER A 73 -8.28 6.54 -0.99
C SER A 73 -8.48 7.18 0.39
N GLY A 74 -7.68 6.82 1.39
CA GLY A 74 -7.82 7.29 2.77
C GLY A 74 -9.01 6.68 3.50
N ARG A 75 -9.44 5.47 3.11
CA ARG A 75 -10.51 4.73 3.79
C ARG A 75 -9.93 3.74 4.78
N ASP A 76 -10.57 3.65 5.94
CA ASP A 76 -10.33 2.56 6.88
C ASP A 76 -10.89 1.25 6.32
N MET A 77 -10.21 0.14 6.60
CA MET A 77 -10.65 -1.16 6.14
C MET A 77 -10.22 -2.29 7.09
N ILE A 78 -11.02 -3.35 7.12
CA ILE A 78 -10.65 -4.65 7.66
C ILE A 78 -10.43 -5.59 6.49
N GLY A 79 -9.22 -6.13 6.35
CA GLY A 79 -8.84 -7.01 5.24
C GLY A 79 -8.67 -8.46 5.70
N ILE A 80 -9.56 -9.34 5.28
CA ILE A 80 -9.51 -10.78 5.59
C ILE A 80 -9.04 -11.54 4.35
N ALA A 81 -7.94 -12.29 4.48
CA ALA A 81 -7.45 -13.20 3.46
C ALA A 81 -6.50 -14.23 4.07
N PHE A 82 -6.28 -15.35 3.38
CA PHE A 82 -5.36 -16.42 3.82
C PHE A 82 -3.91 -15.93 4.03
N THR A 83 -3.13 -16.68 4.81
CA THR A 83 -1.68 -16.47 4.90
C THR A 83 -1.03 -16.64 3.53
N GLY A 84 0.01 -15.85 3.23
CA GLY A 84 0.66 -15.87 1.91
C GLY A 84 -0.08 -15.12 0.80
N SER A 85 -1.28 -14.57 1.05
CA SER A 85 -2.05 -13.81 0.04
C SER A 85 -1.52 -12.41 -0.31
N GLY A 86 -0.38 -12.02 0.27
CA GLY A 86 0.26 -10.73 -0.01
C GLY A 86 -0.36 -9.53 0.72
N LYS A 87 -1.07 -9.75 1.84
CA LYS A 87 -1.66 -8.69 2.69
C LYS A 87 -0.66 -7.61 3.09
N THR A 88 0.61 -7.95 3.31
CA THR A 88 1.64 -6.99 3.75
C THR A 88 1.75 -5.79 2.81
N LEU A 89 1.67 -6.01 1.49
CA LEU A 89 1.74 -4.91 0.51
C LEU A 89 0.50 -3.99 0.52
N VAL A 90 -0.62 -4.46 1.09
CA VAL A 90 -1.86 -3.68 1.18
C VAL A 90 -1.71 -2.49 2.11
N PHE A 91 -0.90 -2.61 3.17
CA PHE A 91 -0.63 -1.50 4.08
C PHE A 91 0.78 -0.90 3.89
N THR A 92 1.78 -1.66 3.45
CA THR A 92 3.15 -1.11 3.27
C THR A 92 3.29 -0.23 2.03
N LEU A 93 2.60 -0.51 0.91
CA LEU A 93 2.70 0.37 -0.26
C LEU A 93 1.99 1.72 -0.01
N PRO A 94 0.76 1.76 0.54
CA PRO A 94 0.09 3.02 0.80
C PRO A 94 0.78 3.91 1.84
N ILE A 95 1.31 3.33 2.93
CA ILE A 95 2.04 4.12 3.95
C ILE A 95 3.32 4.75 3.37
N ILE A 96 4.04 4.03 2.49
CA ILE A 96 5.22 4.57 1.79
C ILE A 96 4.81 5.70 0.85
N MET A 97 3.73 5.52 0.09
CA MET A 97 3.22 6.57 -0.80
C MET A 97 2.77 7.81 -0.03
N PHE A 98 2.11 7.62 1.11
CA PHE A 98 1.68 8.71 1.97
C PHE A 98 2.89 9.46 2.53
N ALA A 99 3.86 8.75 3.11
CA ALA A 99 5.09 9.37 3.64
C ALA A 99 5.87 10.11 2.54
N LEU A 100 5.96 9.54 1.34
CA LEU A 100 6.59 10.18 0.18
C LEU A 100 5.89 11.47 -0.24
N GLU A 101 4.55 11.47 -0.25
CA GLU A 101 3.77 12.67 -0.56
C GLU A 101 3.99 13.77 0.48
N GLN A 102 4.02 13.41 1.78
CA GLN A 102 4.27 14.39 2.84
C GLN A 102 5.69 14.97 2.76
N GLU A 103 6.71 14.12 2.59
CA GLU A 103 8.10 14.57 2.53
C GLU A 103 8.36 15.52 1.36
N LYS A 104 7.73 15.26 0.21
CA LYS A 104 7.82 16.16 -0.95
C LYS A 104 7.12 17.49 -0.75
N ARG A 105 6.08 17.53 0.07
CA ARG A 105 5.27 18.74 0.30
C ARG A 105 5.89 19.63 1.37
N LEU A 106 6.37 19.04 2.45
CA LEU A 106 7.05 19.74 3.54
C LEU A 106 8.13 18.80 4.11
N PRO A 107 9.42 19.06 3.82
CA PRO A 107 10.50 18.20 4.29
C PRO A 107 10.50 18.06 5.81
N PHE A 108 10.71 16.84 6.30
CA PHE A 108 10.56 16.50 7.71
C PHE A 108 11.57 17.24 8.60
N PHE A 109 11.08 18.01 9.57
CA PHE A 109 11.90 18.62 10.60
C PHE A 109 12.39 17.57 11.63
N LYS A 110 13.57 17.81 12.22
CA LYS A 110 14.05 16.99 13.34
C LYS A 110 13.06 17.15 14.51
N ARG A 111 12.61 16.02 15.09
CA ARG A 111 11.65 15.88 16.21
C ARG A 111 10.16 15.79 15.84
N GLU A 112 9.80 15.68 14.56
CA GLU A 112 8.45 15.25 14.18
C GLU A 112 8.24 13.75 14.44
N GLY A 113 7.02 13.38 14.88
CA GLY A 113 6.61 11.98 15.02
C GLY A 113 6.44 11.26 13.67
N PRO A 114 6.22 9.94 13.67
CA PRO A 114 6.06 9.19 12.42
C PRO A 114 4.73 9.53 11.74
N TYR A 115 4.74 9.63 10.40
CA TYR A 115 3.53 9.79 9.58
C TYR A 115 2.71 8.50 9.43
N GLY A 116 3.27 7.37 9.82
CA GLY A 116 2.54 6.11 9.85
C GLY A 116 3.19 5.10 10.79
N LEU A 117 2.35 4.26 11.38
CA LEU A 117 2.72 3.26 12.36
C LEU A 117 2.12 1.92 11.94
N ILE A 118 2.96 0.88 11.90
CA ILE A 118 2.51 -0.50 11.71
C ILE A 118 2.81 -1.25 13.01
N ILE A 119 1.77 -1.82 13.61
CA ILE A 119 1.87 -2.63 14.82
C ILE A 119 1.87 -4.10 14.40
N CYS A 120 2.84 -4.87 14.89
CA CYS A 120 2.98 -6.28 14.58
C CYS A 120 2.88 -7.14 15.86
N PRO A 121 2.30 -8.35 15.78
CA PRO A 121 2.16 -9.24 16.93
C PRO A 121 3.47 -9.91 17.38
N SER A 122 4.50 -9.94 16.53
CA SER A 122 5.80 -10.53 16.86
C SER A 122 6.97 -9.72 16.30
N ARG A 123 8.16 -9.91 16.88
CA ARG A 123 9.39 -9.26 16.45
C ARG A 123 9.80 -9.71 15.05
N GLU A 124 9.62 -10.98 14.75
CA GLU A 124 9.96 -11.59 13.47
C GLU A 124 9.11 -10.98 12.36
N LEU A 125 7.80 -10.85 12.59
CA LEU A 125 6.89 -10.22 11.62
C LEU A 125 7.16 -8.72 11.46
N ALA A 126 7.52 -8.04 12.55
CA ALA A 126 7.95 -6.63 12.49
C ALA A 126 9.22 -6.47 11.64
N ARG A 127 10.23 -7.32 11.83
CA ARG A 127 11.48 -7.31 11.02
C ARG A 127 11.21 -7.60 9.54
N GLN A 128 10.38 -8.61 9.24
CA GLN A 128 10.01 -8.94 7.87
C GLN A 128 9.29 -7.76 7.19
N THR A 129 8.34 -7.13 7.90
CA THR A 129 7.59 -5.99 7.40
C THR A 129 8.49 -4.78 7.18
N HIS A 130 9.37 -4.48 8.14
CA HIS A 130 10.34 -3.39 8.07
C HIS A 130 11.29 -3.56 6.87
N GLY A 131 11.84 -4.75 6.65
CA GLY A 131 12.69 -5.03 5.49
C GLY A 131 11.97 -4.88 4.14
N ILE A 132 10.65 -5.14 4.07
CA ILE A 132 9.85 -4.84 2.88
C ILE A 132 9.78 -3.34 2.65
N ILE A 133 9.58 -2.54 3.69
CA ILE A 133 9.49 -1.08 3.60
C ILE A 133 10.85 -0.51 3.17
N GLU A 134 11.94 -0.90 3.83
CA GLU A 134 13.30 -0.47 3.49
C GLU A 134 13.64 -0.75 2.02
N TYR A 135 13.28 -1.93 1.52
CA TYR A 135 13.49 -2.30 0.12
C TYR A 135 12.85 -1.29 -0.85
N TYR A 136 11.58 -0.93 -0.63
CA TYR A 136 10.88 -0.01 -1.53
C TYR A 136 11.29 1.45 -1.32
N CYS A 137 11.59 1.87 -0.08
CA CYS A 137 12.14 3.19 0.20
C CYS A 137 13.50 3.39 -0.50
N LYS A 138 14.38 2.39 -0.44
CA LYS A 138 15.68 2.44 -1.13
C LYS A 138 15.54 2.56 -2.64
N LEU A 139 14.62 1.81 -3.25
CA LEU A 139 14.36 1.93 -4.69
C LEU A 139 13.86 3.33 -5.09
N LEU A 140 13.06 3.96 -4.23
CA LEU A 140 12.61 5.34 -4.46
C LEU A 140 13.78 6.33 -4.40
N GLU A 141 14.65 6.18 -3.39
CA GLU A 141 15.86 7.00 -3.22
C GLU A 141 16.82 6.87 -4.41
N GLU A 142 17.06 5.63 -4.89
CA GLU A 142 17.88 5.34 -6.08
C GLU A 142 17.35 6.03 -7.36
N GLU A 143 16.05 6.35 -7.41
CA GLU A 143 15.40 7.05 -8.53
C GLU A 143 15.18 8.55 -8.22
N GLY A 144 15.88 9.09 -7.22
CA GLY A 144 15.91 10.52 -6.90
C GLY A 144 14.78 11.03 -6.01
N ALA A 145 14.00 10.15 -5.39
CA ALA A 145 13.06 10.56 -4.35
C ALA A 145 13.80 10.98 -3.05
N PRO A 146 13.22 11.86 -2.22
CA PRO A 146 13.78 12.15 -0.91
C PRO A 146 13.84 10.88 -0.05
N GLN A 147 14.86 10.80 0.80
CA GLN A 147 15.07 9.66 1.69
C GLN A 147 13.95 9.57 2.72
N LEU A 148 13.23 8.45 2.74
CA LEU A 148 12.23 8.15 3.75
C LEU A 148 12.87 7.49 4.96
N ARG A 149 12.80 8.15 6.11
CA ARG A 149 13.26 7.59 7.39
C ARG A 149 12.29 6.50 7.85
N THR A 150 12.82 5.33 8.18
CA THR A 150 12.06 4.22 8.75
C THR A 150 12.71 3.77 10.05
N ALA A 151 11.92 3.28 11.00
CA ALA A 151 12.43 2.81 12.29
C ALA A 151 11.70 1.53 12.71
N LEU A 152 12.47 0.59 13.26
CA LEU A 152 11.95 -0.60 13.91
C LEU A 152 12.05 -0.43 15.42
N LEU A 153 10.92 -0.25 16.08
CA LEU A 153 10.84 -0.08 17.53
C LEU A 153 10.41 -1.40 18.19
N GLN A 154 11.06 -1.76 19.29
CA GLN A 154 10.67 -2.88 20.14
C GLN A 154 10.17 -2.35 21.47
N LEU A 155 8.88 -2.50 21.73
CA LEU A 155 8.32 -2.24 23.05
C LEU A 155 8.75 -3.38 23.97
N LYS A 156 9.54 -3.06 24.99
CA LYS A 156 9.71 -3.93 26.15
C LYS A 156 8.53 -3.64 27.06
N VAL A 157 7.66 -4.63 27.27
CA VAL A 157 6.70 -4.57 28.37
C VAL A 157 7.54 -4.61 29.64
N LEU A 158 7.47 -3.55 30.44
CA LEU A 158 8.14 -3.43 31.74
C LEU A 158 7.49 -4.37 32.76
#